data_AF-A0A1G0XIK2-F1
#
_entry.id   AF-A0A1G0XIK2-F1
#
_cell.length_a   1.000
_cell.length_b   1.000
_cell.length_c   1.000
_cell.angle_alpha   90.00
_cell.angle_beta   90.00
_cell.angle_gamma   90.00
#
_symmetry.space_group_name_H-M   'P 1'
#
loop_
_entity.id
_entity.type
_entity.pdbx_description
1 polymer ?
#
loop_
_entity_poly.entity_id
_entity_poly.type
_entity_poly.pdbx_seq_one_letter_code
_entity_poly.pdbx_strand_id
1 'polypeptide(L)'
;MNRVLKIYENDIIADSRSTSDVINSACSHARGMKVTGCCRHNDVILIVLEESQAAVDKLTYVIAPLPEGGPDEVIGEMASRYFAGFTTFGGFEAGGKFWGLFGHPRNSEKNLEKS
;
A
#
# COMPACT_ATOMS: atom_id res chain seq x y z
N MET A 1 -5.09 18.24 4.52
CA MET A 1 -4.40 17.96 5.80
C MET A 1 -3.59 16.68 5.65
N ASN A 2 -2.39 16.63 6.24
CA ASN A 2 -1.54 15.44 6.20
C ASN A 2 -1.62 14.70 7.55
N ARG A 3 -1.72 13.37 7.51
CA ARG A 3 -1.72 12.49 8.68
C ARG A 3 -0.66 11.41 8.47
N VAL A 4 -0.01 10.98 9.54
CA VAL A 4 0.93 9.85 9.51
C VAL A 4 0.36 8.72 10.33
N LEU A 5 0.30 7.52 9.75
CA LEU A 5 0.04 6.28 10.51
C LEU A 5 1.36 5.68 10.94
N LYS A 6 1.38 5.19 12.19
CA LYS A 6 2.48 4.43 12.77
C LYS A 6 2.12 2.95 12.73
N ILE A 7 2.95 2.13 12.09
CA ILE A 7 2.80 0.68 12.01
C ILE A 7 4.10 0.06 12.50
N TYR A 8 4.06 -0.92 13.40
CA TYR A 8 5.28 -1.59 13.83
C TYR A 8 5.65 -2.71 12.86
N GLU A 9 6.95 -2.90 12.66
CA GLU A 9 7.53 -3.96 11.85
C GLU A 9 6.99 -5.35 12.26
N ASN A 10 6.87 -5.60 13.56
CA ASN A 10 6.35 -6.87 14.08
C ASN A 10 4.90 -7.13 13.68
N ASP A 11 4.07 -6.09 13.53
CA ASP A 11 2.67 -6.25 13.11
C ASP A 11 2.61 -6.70 11.64
N ILE A 12 3.51 -6.16 10.80
CA ILE A 12 3.62 -6.54 9.38
C ILE A 12 4.09 -7.99 9.24
N ILE A 13 5.10 -8.39 10.02
CA ILE A 13 5.65 -9.74 9.99
C ILE A 13 4.62 -10.75 10.49
N ALA A 14 3.88 -10.41 11.54
CA ALA A 14 2.86 -11.27 12.12
C ALA A 14 1.63 -11.40 11.20
N ASP A 15 1.13 -10.28 10.66
CA ASP A 15 -0.03 -10.25 9.78
C ASP A 15 -0.05 -8.99 8.89
N SER A 16 0.56 -9.10 7.70
CA SER A 16 0.58 -8.01 6.73
C SER A 16 -0.81 -7.67 6.17
N ARG A 17 -1.76 -8.61 6.22
CA ARG A 17 -3.14 -8.39 5.75
C ARG A 17 -3.90 -7.53 6.75
N SER A 18 -3.87 -7.89 8.03
CA SER A 18 -4.45 -7.07 9.11
C SER A 18 -3.86 -5.66 9.11
N THR A 19 -2.56 -5.55 8.89
CA THR A 19 -1.90 -4.25 8.75
C THR A 19 -2.40 -3.44 7.55
N SER A 20 -2.63 -4.11 6.41
CA SER A 20 -3.23 -3.48 5.23
C SER A 20 -4.65 -2.99 5.52
N ASP A 21 -5.45 -3.76 6.27
CA ASP A 21 -6.80 -3.39 6.68
C ASP A 21 -6.81 -2.15 7.58
N VAL A 22 -5.81 -1.98 8.47
CA VAL A 22 -5.63 -0.75 9.27
C VAL A 22 -5.41 0.47 8.36
N ILE A 23 -4.58 0.35 7.32
CA ILE A 23 -4.35 1.44 6.35
C ILE A 23 -5.65 1.76 5.61
N ASN A 24 -6.34 0.75 5.10
CA ASN A 24 -7.60 0.92 4.36
C ASN A 24 -8.69 1.56 5.24
N SER A 25 -8.79 1.15 6.50
CA SER A 25 -9.72 1.72 7.48
C SER A 25 -9.42 3.21 7.68
N ALA A 26 -8.16 3.58 7.89
CA ALA A 26 -7.75 4.97 8.05
C ALA A 26 -8.04 5.84 6.81
N CYS A 27 -7.95 5.24 5.61
CA CYS A 27 -8.30 5.90 4.35
C CYS A 27 -9.82 6.08 4.15
N SER A 28 -10.64 5.21 4.75
CA SER A 28 -12.10 5.20 4.60
C SER A 28 -12.87 6.25 5.43
N HIS A 29 -12.20 7.04 6.28
CA HIS A 29 -12.87 8.03 7.14
C HIS A 29 -13.56 9.16 6.36
N ALA A 30 -14.49 9.87 7.02
CA ALA A 30 -15.42 10.83 6.41
C ALA A 30 -14.80 11.95 5.53
N ARG A 31 -13.53 12.30 5.74
CA ARG A 31 -12.82 13.31 4.92
C ARG A 31 -12.09 12.74 3.70
N GLY A 32 -12.08 11.41 3.52
CA GLY A 32 -11.39 10.70 2.44
C GLY A 32 -9.87 10.93 2.49
N MET A 33 -9.10 9.92 2.92
CA MET A 33 -7.64 10.00 2.89
C MET A 33 -7.09 9.06 1.83
N LYS A 34 -5.95 9.42 1.24
CA LYS A 34 -5.17 8.54 0.37
C LYS A 34 -3.74 8.42 0.89
N VAL A 35 -3.13 7.27 0.68
CA VAL A 35 -1.68 7.11 0.87
C VAL A 35 -0.95 7.91 -0.21
N THR A 36 0.13 8.59 0.19
CA THR A 36 1.05 9.27 -0.74
C THR A 36 2.47 8.72 -0.66
N GLY A 37 2.80 7.98 0.39
CA GLY A 37 4.06 7.26 0.48
C GLY A 37 4.23 6.52 1.79
N CYS A 38 5.34 5.80 1.91
CA CYS A 38 5.77 5.22 3.18
C CYS A 38 7.28 5.34 3.36
N CYS A 39 7.74 5.38 4.61
CA CYS A 39 9.15 5.28 4.95
C CYS A 39 9.35 4.48 6.24
N ARG A 40 10.54 3.89 6.38
CA ARG A 40 10.95 3.20 7.61
C ARG A 40 11.72 4.15 8.52
N HIS A 41 11.44 4.07 9.82
CA HIS A 41 12.22 4.70 10.88
C HIS A 41 12.37 3.72 12.05
N ASN A 42 13.57 3.17 12.24
CA ASN A 42 13.83 2.07 13.19
C ASN A 42 12.94 0.86 12.91
N ASP A 43 12.16 0.40 13.89
CA ASP A 43 11.21 -0.72 13.86
C ASP A 43 9.80 -0.29 13.44
N VAL A 44 9.66 0.92 12.91
CA VAL A 44 8.38 1.55 12.60
C VAL A 44 8.31 1.90 11.12
N ILE A 45 7.20 1.54 10.49
CA ILE A 45 6.82 2.01 9.17
C ILE A 45 5.84 3.17 9.31
N LEU A 46 6.21 4.31 8.75
CA LEU A 46 5.40 5.53 8.71
C LEU A 46 4.67 5.59 7.37
N ILE A 47 3.34 5.56 7.41
CA ILE A 47 2.50 5.70 6.21
C ILE A 47 1.99 7.13 6.15
N VAL A 48 2.32 7.83 5.07
CA VAL A 48 1.91 9.22 4.85
C VAL A 48 0.56 9.22 4.14
N LEU A 49 -0.40 9.89 4.76
CA LEU A 49 -1.76 10.07 4.25
C LEU A 49 -2.04 11.54 3.99
N GLU A 50 -2.76 11.83 2.91
CA GLU A 50 -3.26 13.16 2.60
C GLU A 50 -4.77 13.13 2.36
N GLU A 51 -5.47 14.20 2.76
CA GLU A 51 -6.87 14.41 2.40
C GLU A 51 -7.01 14.45 0.87
N SER A 52 -7.95 13.67 0.34
CA SER A 52 -8.28 13.65 -1.09
C SER A 52 -9.66 14.27 -1.30
N GLN A 53 -9.72 15.43 -1.96
CA GLN A 53 -10.98 16.10 -2.29
C GLN A 53 -11.77 15.39 -3.40
N ALA A 54 -11.11 14.52 -4.16
CA ALA A 54 -11.71 13.81 -5.27
C ALA A 54 -12.09 12.39 -4.85
N ALA A 55 -13.33 11.99 -5.16
CA ALA A 55 -13.80 10.59 -5.09
C ALA A 55 -13.09 9.67 -6.11
N VAL A 56 -12.08 10.19 -6.82
CA VAL A 56 -11.66 9.69 -8.14
C VAL A 56 -10.86 8.39 -8.05
N ASP A 57 -10.14 8.08 -6.97
CA ASP A 57 -9.44 6.80 -6.87
C ASP A 57 -9.50 6.21 -5.47
N LYS A 58 -10.61 5.53 -5.15
CA LYS A 58 -10.68 4.67 -3.96
C LYS A 58 -9.78 3.45 -4.20
N LEU A 59 -8.50 3.61 -3.86
CA LEU A 59 -7.55 2.51 -3.86
C LEU A 59 -7.77 1.64 -2.62
N THR A 60 -7.60 0.34 -2.79
CA THR A 60 -7.36 -0.60 -1.71
C THR A 60 -5.85 -0.78 -1.61
N TYR A 61 -5.32 -0.56 -0.41
CA TYR A 61 -3.90 -0.66 -0.10
C TYR A 61 -3.53 -2.04 0.41
N VAL A 62 -2.37 -2.54 -0.01
CA VAL A 62 -1.83 -3.86 0.35
C VAL A 62 -0.33 -3.73 0.63
N ILE A 63 0.09 -4.28 1.77
CA ILE A 63 1.49 -4.55 2.09
C ILE A 63 1.81 -5.98 1.67
N ALA A 64 2.80 -6.15 0.81
CA ALA A 64 3.19 -7.46 0.31
C ALA A 64 4.72 -7.56 0.15
N PRO A 65 5.30 -8.76 0.33
CA PRO A 65 6.72 -8.95 0.15
C PRO A 65 7.10 -8.76 -1.32
N LEU A 66 8.34 -8.30 -1.52
CA LEU A 66 9.04 -8.25 -2.79
C LEU A 66 10.10 -9.37 -2.81
N PRO A 67 10.60 -9.77 -3.99
CA PRO A 67 11.65 -10.78 -4.13
C PRO A 67 12.89 -10.44 -3.29
N GLU A 68 13.56 -11.46 -2.75
CA GLU A 68 14.82 -11.32 -1.98
C GLU A 68 16.05 -11.10 -2.89
N GLY A 69 15.83 -10.56 -4.09
CA GLY A 69 16.84 -10.37 -5.13
C GLY A 69 17.54 -9.03 -5.08
N GLY A 70 18.39 -8.80 -6.08
CA GLY A 70 19.00 -7.49 -6.30
C GLY A 70 17.99 -6.43 -6.73
N PRO A 71 18.42 -5.15 -6.84
CA PRO A 71 17.54 -4.04 -7.23
C PRO A 71 16.75 -4.29 -8.53
N ASP A 72 17.34 -4.96 -9.52
CA ASP A 72 16.70 -5.24 -10.81
C ASP A 72 15.49 -6.19 -10.68
N GLU A 73 15.55 -7.17 -9.79
CA GLU A 73 14.43 -8.08 -9.53
C GLU A 73 13.28 -7.36 -8.84
N VAL A 74 13.60 -6.48 -7.89
CA VAL A 74 12.62 -5.62 -7.22
C VAL A 74 11.95 -4.67 -8.22
N ILE A 75 12.73 -4.04 -9.10
CA ILE A 75 12.22 -3.18 -10.17
C ILE A 75 11.30 -3.98 -11.10
N GLY A 76 11.71 -5.19 -11.49
CA GLY A 76 10.93 -6.08 -12.34
C GLY A 76 9.58 -6.45 -11.73
N GLU A 77 9.56 -6.81 -10.45
CA GLU A 77 8.31 -7.12 -9.72
C GLU A 77 7.40 -5.89 -9.60
N MET A 78 7.96 -4.71 -9.26
CA MET A 78 7.18 -3.47 -9.21
C MET A 78 6.56 -3.13 -10.57
N ALA A 79 7.32 -3.29 -11.65
CA ALA A 79 6.82 -3.09 -13.01
C ALA A 79 5.72 -4.11 -13.37
N SER A 80 5.91 -5.38 -13.03
CA SER A 80 4.91 -6.44 -13.22
C SER A 80 3.58 -6.11 -12.52
N ARG A 81 3.64 -5.69 -11.25
CA ARG A 81 2.45 -5.27 -10.50
C ARG A 81 1.82 -4.01 -11.07
N TYR A 82 2.61 -3.07 -11.57
CA TYR A 82 2.10 -1.89 -12.25
C TYR A 82 1.28 -2.28 -13.49
N PHE A 83 1.78 -3.20 -14.32
CA PHE A 83 1.03 -3.73 -15.46
C PHE A 83 -0.24 -4.51 -15.03
N ALA A 84 -0.25 -5.08 -13.82
CA ALA A 84 -1.42 -5.69 -13.22
C ALA A 84 -2.40 -4.67 -12.57
N GLY A 85 -2.16 -3.37 -12.70
CA GLY A 85 -3.06 -2.31 -12.21
C GLY A 85 -2.78 -1.80 -10.79
N PHE A 86 -1.63 -2.14 -10.22
CA PHE A 86 -1.19 -1.59 -8.93
C PHE A 86 -0.40 -0.29 -9.11
N THR A 87 -0.46 0.57 -8.12
CA THR A 87 0.43 1.72 -7.93
C THR A 87 1.32 1.45 -6.73
N THR A 88 2.63 1.70 -6.86
CA THR A 88 3.59 1.56 -5.76
C THR A 88 3.73 2.89 -5.01
N PHE A 89 3.61 2.85 -3.68
CA PHE A 89 3.75 4.01 -2.80
C PHE A 89 5.09 4.04 -2.05
N GLY A 90 5.79 2.90 -1.99
CA GLY A 90 7.13 2.82 -1.44
C GLY A 90 7.52 1.39 -1.12
N GLY A 91 8.78 1.22 -0.76
CA GLY A 91 9.33 -0.05 -0.27
C GLY A 91 10.10 0.16 1.03
N PHE A 92 10.16 -0.89 1.84
CA PHE A 92 10.85 -0.87 3.13
C PHE A 92 11.30 -2.28 3.52
N GLU A 93 12.38 -2.36 4.30
CA GLU A 93 12.79 -3.62 4.91
C GLU A 93 11.92 -3.91 6.15
N ALA A 94 11.56 -5.16 6.39
CA ALA A 94 10.92 -5.65 7.60
C ALA A 94 11.16 -7.16 7.76
N GLY A 95 11.65 -7.60 8.92
CA GLY A 95 11.91 -9.01 9.23
C GLY A 95 12.96 -9.66 8.33
N GLY A 96 13.95 -8.88 7.88
CA GLY A 96 14.98 -9.33 6.94
C GLY A 96 14.50 -9.50 5.50
N LYS A 97 13.28 -9.04 5.18
CA LYS A 97 12.71 -9.08 3.81
C LYS A 97 12.41 -7.68 3.32
N PHE A 98 12.41 -7.48 2.01
CA PHE A 98 11.93 -6.24 1.40
C PHE A 98 10.43 -6.35 1.13
N TRP A 99 9.69 -5.31 1.49
CA TRP A 99 8.24 -5.22 1.34
C TRP A 99 7.90 -3.99 0.51
N GLY A 100 6.75 -4.04 -0.17
CA GLY A 100 6.19 -2.89 -0.86
C GLY A 100 4.80 -2.55 -0.33
N LEU A 101 4.50 -1.26 -0.35
CA LEU A 101 3.15 -0.74 -0.18
C LEU A 101 2.56 -0.43 -1.56
N PHE A 102 1.48 -1.12 -1.89
CA PHE A 102 0.80 -0.98 -3.16
C PHE A 102 -0.64 -0.52 -2.95
N GLY A 103 -1.21 0.15 -3.93
CA GLY A 103 -2.64 0.42 -4.00
C GLY A 103 -3.17 -0.03 -5.35
N HIS A 104 -4.36 -0.62 -5.38
CA HIS A 104 -5.05 -0.95 -6.62
C HIS A 104 -6.48 -0.42 -6.56
N PRO A 105 -7.11 -0.11 -7.70
CA PRO A 105 -8.51 0.26 -7.72
C PRO A 105 -9.34 -0.82 -7.01
N ARG A 106 -10.21 -0.41 -6.08
CA ARG A 106 -11.22 -1.31 -5.52
C ARG A 106 -12.14 -1.69 -6.68
N ASN A 107 -11.99 -2.92 -7.21
CA ASN A 107 -12.68 -3.42 -8.40
C ASN A 107 -14.06 -2.78 -8.59
N SER A 108 -14.22 -2.07 -9.70
CA SER A 108 -15.51 -1.71 -10.27
C SER A 108 -16.17 -2.98 -10.82
N GLU A 109 -16.69 -3.84 -9.93
CA GLU A 109 -17.47 -5.04 -10.26
C GLU A 109 -18.85 -4.70 -10.88
N LYS A 110 -18.91 -3.88 -11.95
CA LYS A 110 -20.18 -3.59 -12.63
C LYS A 110 -20.17 -3.57 -14.16
N ASN A 111 -19.05 -3.83 -14.86
CA ASN A 111 -19.03 -3.72 -16.33
C ASN A 111 -18.75 -5.01 -17.11
N LEU A 112 -18.91 -6.20 -16.51
CA LEU A 112 -18.80 -7.48 -17.23
C LEU A 112 -20.15 -8.20 -17.46
N GLU A 113 -21.29 -7.62 -17.07
CA GLU A 113 -22.63 -8.18 -17.35
C GLU A 113 -23.33 -7.55 -18.57
N LYS A 114 -22.61 -6.80 -19.42
CA LYS A 114 -23.15 -6.29 -20.69
C LYS A 114 -22.14 -6.46 -21.83
N SER A 115 -21.97 -7.69 -22.28
CA SER A 115 -21.46 -8.02 -23.62
C SER A 115 -22.32 -9.16 -24.17
#